data_AF-A0A376YG21-F1
#
_entry.id   AF-A0A376YG21-F1
#
_cell.length_a   1.000
_cell.length_b   1.000
_cell.length_c   1.000
_cell.angle_alpha   90.00
_cell.angle_beta   90.00
_cell.angle_gamma   90.00
#
_symmetry.space_group_name_H-M   'P 1'
#
loop_
_entity.id
_entity.type
_entity.pdbx_description
1 polymer ?
#
loop_
_entity_poly.entity_id
_entity_poly.type
_entity_poly.pdbx_seq_one_letter_code
_entity_poly.pdbx_strand_id
1 'polypeptide(L)'
;MAAESRVGGLLGGKPGVTVFHMGDSKKALQPIYDLLENCDVPISKLLPTHVNRNVPLFEQALEFARKGGTIDITSSIDEPVAPAEGIARAVQAGIPLARVTLSSDGNGSQPFFDDEGNLTHIGVAGF
;
A
#
# COMPACT_ATOMS: atom_id res chain seq x y z
N MET A 1 1.02 17.25 4.98
CA MET A 1 -0.04 16.43 4.33
C MET A 1 -0.68 15.40 5.26
N ALA A 2 0.02 14.37 5.77
CA ALA A 2 -0.64 13.33 6.59
C ALA A 2 -1.28 13.86 7.89
N ALA A 3 -0.58 14.73 8.62
CA ALA A 3 -1.13 15.39 9.81
C ALA A 3 -2.34 16.28 9.49
N GLU A 4 -2.32 16.97 8.35
CA GLU A 4 -3.42 17.83 7.90
C GLU A 4 -4.66 17.00 7.54
N SER A 5 -4.50 15.88 6.83
CA SER A 5 -5.60 14.94 6.57
C SER A 5 -6.20 14.43 7.88
N ARG A 6 -5.34 14.07 8.85
CA ARG A 6 -5.76 13.60 10.18
C ARG A 6 -6.54 14.67 10.94
N VAL A 7 -6.08 15.92 10.95
CA VAL A 7 -6.76 17.02 11.66
C VAL A 7 -8.06 17.40 10.95
N GLY A 8 -8.04 17.54 9.62
CA GLY A 8 -9.25 17.79 8.83
C GLY A 8 -10.30 16.70 8.99
N GLY A 9 -9.88 15.44 9.11
CA GLY A 9 -10.75 14.31 9.42
C GLY A 9 -11.47 14.46 10.76
N LEU A 10 -10.76 14.90 11.82
CA LEU A 10 -11.39 15.17 13.10
C LEU A 10 -12.44 16.28 13.00
N LEU A 11 -12.09 17.40 12.39
CA LEU A 11 -12.96 18.57 12.30
C LEU A 11 -14.21 18.30 11.45
N GLY A 12 -14.07 17.51 10.38
CA GLY A 12 -15.15 17.19 9.44
C GLY A 12 -15.87 15.86 9.70
N GLY A 13 -15.56 15.14 10.77
CA GLY A 13 -16.18 13.84 11.07
C GLY A 13 -15.86 12.75 10.04
N LYS A 14 -14.67 12.77 9.44
CA LYS A 14 -14.20 11.82 8.42
C LYS A 14 -13.04 10.97 8.95
N PRO A 15 -12.70 9.84 8.28
CA PRO A 15 -11.58 9.01 8.71
C PRO A 15 -10.23 9.73 8.76
N GLY A 16 -9.97 10.69 7.87
CA GLY A 16 -8.71 11.45 7.82
C GLY A 16 -7.49 10.57 7.51
N VAL A 17 -7.62 9.69 6.52
CA VAL A 17 -6.55 8.77 6.10
C VAL A 17 -5.63 9.42 5.07
N THR A 18 -4.41 8.89 4.97
CA THR A 18 -3.47 9.17 3.87
C THR A 18 -3.17 7.86 3.17
N VAL A 19 -3.47 7.81 1.87
CA VAL A 19 -3.20 6.65 1.02
C VAL A 19 -1.87 6.87 0.30
N PHE A 20 -1.02 5.86 0.28
CA PHE A 20 0.30 5.91 -0.33
C PHE A 20 0.34 4.96 -1.52
N HIS A 21 0.41 5.51 -2.73
CA HIS A 21 0.77 4.72 -3.90
C HIS A 21 2.23 4.28 -3.75
N MET A 22 2.44 2.96 -3.68
CA MET A 22 3.78 2.41 -3.58
C MET A 22 4.32 2.08 -4.98
N GLY A 23 5.56 2.49 -5.26
CA GLY A 23 6.32 2.11 -6.45
C GLY A 23 7.34 0.98 -6.17
N ASP A 24 8.21 0.71 -7.13
CA ASP A 24 9.25 -0.35 -7.05
C ASP A 24 10.60 0.15 -6.50
N SER A 25 10.61 1.33 -5.88
CA SER A 25 11.82 1.84 -5.23
C SER A 25 12.29 0.90 -4.13
N LYS A 26 13.60 0.63 -4.08
CA LYS A 26 14.26 -0.14 -3.01
C LYS A 26 14.02 0.44 -1.61
N LYS A 27 13.62 1.71 -1.51
CA LYS A 27 13.27 2.36 -0.25
C LYS A 27 11.96 1.84 0.35
N ALA A 28 11.08 1.22 -0.46
CA ALA A 28 9.84 0.58 -0.03
C ALA A 28 9.07 1.42 1.02
N LEU A 29 8.79 0.88 2.21
CA LEU A 29 8.02 1.57 3.26
C LEU A 29 8.84 2.49 4.15
N GLN A 30 10.15 2.66 3.90
CA GLN A 30 11.01 3.52 4.72
C GLN A 30 10.44 4.94 4.89
N PRO A 31 9.91 5.62 3.86
CA PRO A 31 9.32 6.95 4.04
C PRO A 31 8.12 6.98 4.99
N ILE A 32 7.36 5.88 5.10
CA ILE A 32 6.24 5.76 6.04
C ILE A 32 6.77 5.59 7.47
N TYR A 33 7.84 4.82 7.66
CA TYR A 33 8.48 4.68 8.97
C TYR A 33 9.11 6.00 9.42
N ASP A 34 9.85 6.68 8.53
CA ASP A 34 10.42 8.00 8.81
C ASP A 34 9.31 9.00 9.18
N LEU A 35 8.16 8.95 8.50
CA LEU A 35 6.99 9.77 8.83
C LEU A 35 6.46 9.50 10.24
N LEU A 36 6.36 8.22 10.65
CA LEU A 36 5.92 7.82 11.98
C LEU A 36 6.89 8.25 13.09
N GLU A 37 8.17 8.39 12.79
CA GLU A 37 9.17 8.90 13.73
C GLU A 37 9.15 10.44 13.84
N ASN A 38 8.65 11.13 12.81
CA ASN A 38 8.66 12.59 12.72
C ASN A 38 7.28 13.24 12.93
N CYS A 39 6.23 12.45 13.22
CA CYS A 39 4.92 12.97 13.63
C CYS A 39 4.08 11.94 14.41
N ASP A 40 3.08 12.42 15.13
CA ASP A 40 2.18 11.57 15.93
C ASP A 40 0.89 11.15 15.18
N VAL A 41 0.93 11.06 13.85
CA VAL A 41 -0.22 10.50 13.10
C VAL A 41 -0.32 9.01 13.40
N PRO A 42 -1.47 8.51 13.89
CA PRO A 42 -1.60 7.08 14.20
C PRO A 42 -1.37 6.22 12.96
N ILE A 43 -0.63 5.12 13.11
CA ILE A 43 -0.34 4.16 12.02
C ILE A 43 -1.61 3.65 11.32
N SER A 44 -2.74 3.60 12.03
CA SER A 44 -4.06 3.24 11.48
C SER A 44 -4.64 4.25 10.47
N LYS A 45 -3.98 5.40 10.27
CA LYS A 45 -4.36 6.42 9.28
C LYS A 45 -3.50 6.38 8.02
N LEU A 46 -2.51 5.49 7.96
CA LEU A 46 -1.58 5.37 6.85
C LEU A 46 -1.88 4.07 6.11
N LEU A 47 -2.28 4.16 4.84
CA LEU A 47 -2.67 3.01 4.03
C LEU A 47 -1.77 2.91 2.79
N PRO A 48 -0.70 2.08 2.81
CA PRO A 48 0.03 1.74 1.61
C PRO A 48 -0.83 0.82 0.72
N THR A 49 -0.95 1.18 -0.57
CA THR A 49 -1.60 0.35 -1.62
C THR A 49 -0.57 -0.17 -2.62
N HIS A 50 -0.97 -1.09 -3.50
CA HIS A 50 -0.10 -1.83 -4.42
C HIS A 50 1.01 -2.60 -3.72
N VAL A 51 0.78 -3.04 -2.47
CA VAL A 51 1.84 -3.69 -1.68
C VAL A 51 2.32 -5.01 -2.29
N ASN A 52 1.54 -5.61 -3.19
CA ASN A 52 1.84 -6.86 -3.88
C ASN A 52 2.64 -6.70 -5.18
N ARG A 53 3.03 -5.47 -5.57
CA ARG A 53 3.76 -5.19 -6.83
C ARG A 53 5.21 -5.68 -6.87
N ASN A 54 5.84 -5.92 -5.71
CA ASN A 54 7.15 -6.57 -5.64
C ASN A 54 7.35 -7.28 -4.30
N VAL A 55 8.18 -8.32 -4.28
CA VAL A 55 8.36 -9.20 -3.11
C VAL A 55 8.94 -8.46 -1.89
N PRO A 56 10.02 -7.66 -2.00
CA PRO A 56 10.56 -6.95 -0.84
C PRO A 56 9.57 -5.98 -0.19
N LEU A 57 8.77 -5.27 -1.00
CA LEU A 57 7.72 -4.39 -0.49
C LEU A 57 6.62 -5.19 0.22
N PHE A 58 6.19 -6.31 -0.36
CA PHE A 58 5.14 -7.14 0.23
C PHE A 58 5.55 -7.67 1.61
N GLU A 59 6.79 -8.14 1.76
CA GLU A 59 7.32 -8.58 3.06
C GLU A 59 7.32 -7.45 4.10
N GLN A 60 7.76 -6.24 3.73
CA GLN A 60 7.69 -5.09 4.63
C GLN A 60 6.25 -4.70 4.98
N ALA A 61 5.30 -4.86 4.05
CA ALA A 61 3.89 -4.60 4.27
C ALA A 61 3.29 -5.55 5.31
N LEU A 62 3.70 -6.82 5.32
CA LEU A 62 3.31 -7.76 6.38
C LEU A 62 3.82 -7.31 7.75
N GLU A 63 5.05 -6.81 7.84
CA GLU A 63 5.58 -6.24 9.10
C GLU A 63 4.82 -4.99 9.54
N PHE A 64 4.50 -4.10 8.60
CA PHE A 64 3.71 -2.89 8.85
C PHE A 64 2.32 -3.25 9.41
N ALA A 65 1.64 -4.23 8.82
CA ALA A 65 0.36 -4.72 9.30
C ALA A 65 0.47 -5.37 10.70
N ARG A 66 1.54 -6.13 10.96
CA ARG A 66 1.83 -6.69 12.31
C ARG A 66 2.04 -5.60 13.37
N LYS A 67 2.64 -4.46 13.00
CA LYS A 67 2.81 -3.28 13.88
C LYS A 67 1.53 -2.49 14.10
N GLY A 68 0.41 -2.90 13.51
CA GLY A 68 -0.87 -2.24 13.69
C GLY A 68 -1.28 -1.30 12.56
N GLY A 69 -0.63 -1.37 11.41
CA GLY A 69 -1.12 -0.79 10.16
C GLY A 69 -2.24 -1.61 9.52
N THR A 70 -2.82 -1.05 8.45
CA THR A 70 -3.66 -1.76 7.48
C THR A 70 -2.96 -1.68 6.13
N ILE A 71 -3.00 -2.75 5.34
CA ILE A 71 -2.40 -2.78 3.99
C ILE A 71 -3.47 -3.01 2.94
N ASP A 72 -3.29 -2.41 1.77
CA ASP A 72 -4.19 -2.56 0.64
C ASP A 72 -3.50 -3.31 -0.50
N ILE A 73 -4.04 -4.47 -0.85
CA ILE A 73 -3.60 -5.31 -1.97
C ILE A 73 -4.36 -4.86 -3.22
N THR A 74 -3.71 -4.88 -4.37
CA THR A 74 -4.34 -4.49 -5.64
C THR A 74 -4.69 -5.71 -6.46
N SER A 75 -5.98 -5.86 -6.80
CA SER A 75 -6.50 -7.05 -7.47
C SER A 75 -6.07 -7.19 -8.93
N SER A 76 -5.61 -6.10 -9.55
CA SER A 76 -5.16 -6.08 -10.95
C SER A 76 -3.65 -6.33 -11.09
N ILE A 77 -2.94 -6.57 -9.99
CA ILE A 77 -1.52 -6.92 -9.98
C ILE A 77 -1.42 -8.43 -9.72
N ASP A 78 -1.16 -9.20 -10.78
CA ASP A 78 -1.09 -10.66 -10.73
C ASP A 78 0.28 -11.19 -10.32
N GLU A 79 1.33 -10.40 -10.57
CA GLU A 79 2.72 -10.73 -10.27
C GLU A 79 3.43 -9.58 -9.53
N PRO A 80 4.49 -9.88 -8.75
CA PRO A 80 5.00 -11.21 -8.43
C PRO A 80 4.26 -11.88 -7.27
N VAL A 81 3.32 -11.18 -6.62
CA VAL A 81 2.46 -11.75 -5.57
C VAL A 81 1.02 -11.57 -6.00
N ALA A 82 0.36 -12.69 -6.32
CA ALA A 82 -1.02 -12.65 -6.77
C ALA A 82 -1.95 -12.15 -5.64
N PRO A 83 -3.11 -11.53 -5.95
CA PRO A 83 -3.94 -10.91 -4.92
C PRO A 83 -4.43 -11.91 -3.85
N ALA A 84 -4.90 -13.07 -4.29
CA ALA A 84 -5.33 -14.14 -3.39
C ALA A 84 -4.16 -14.73 -2.59
N GLU A 85 -2.98 -14.84 -3.21
CA GLU A 85 -1.75 -15.28 -2.53
C GLU A 85 -1.36 -14.30 -1.43
N GLY A 86 -1.39 -13.00 -1.70
CA GLY A 86 -1.08 -11.96 -0.73
C GLY A 86 -2.01 -11.99 0.47
N ILE A 87 -3.33 -12.15 0.25
CA ILE A 87 -4.30 -12.29 1.33
C ILE A 87 -3.99 -13.54 2.17
N ALA A 88 -3.73 -14.69 1.52
CA ALA A 88 -3.41 -15.93 2.22
C ALA A 88 -2.12 -15.82 3.05
N ARG A 89 -1.07 -15.22 2.51
CA ARG A 89 0.20 -14.97 3.20
C ARG A 89 0.03 -14.04 4.39
N ALA A 90 -0.82 -13.02 4.30
CA ALA A 90 -1.12 -12.15 5.43
C ALA A 90 -1.79 -12.91 6.58
N VAL A 91 -2.76 -13.77 6.28
CA VAL A 91 -3.40 -14.64 7.28
C VAL A 91 -2.40 -15.62 7.90
N GLN A 92 -1.55 -16.25 7.08
CA GLN A 92 -0.49 -17.15 7.54
C GLN A 92 0.53 -16.45 8.43
N ALA A 93 0.81 -15.16 8.17
CA ALA A 93 1.66 -14.31 9.02
C ALA A 93 0.96 -13.83 10.31
N GLY A 94 -0.26 -14.29 10.60
CA GLY A 94 -1.02 -13.94 11.80
C GLY A 94 -1.67 -12.56 11.77
N ILE A 95 -1.76 -11.92 10.60
CA ILE A 95 -2.39 -10.61 10.46
C ILE A 95 -3.91 -10.81 10.38
N PRO A 96 -4.72 -10.10 11.20
CA PRO A 96 -6.17 -10.20 11.12
C PRO A 96 -6.68 -9.63 9.81
N LEU A 97 -7.68 -10.29 9.20
CA LEU A 97 -8.29 -9.82 7.94
C LEU A 97 -8.84 -8.39 8.02
N ALA A 98 -9.20 -7.90 9.21
CA ALA A 98 -9.59 -6.49 9.40
C ALA A 98 -8.49 -5.47 9.07
N ARG A 99 -7.23 -5.91 8.89
CA ARG A 99 -6.07 -5.09 8.51
C ARG A 99 -5.61 -5.35 7.06
N VAL A 100 -6.41 -6.06 6.28
CA VAL A 100 -6.12 -6.36 4.88
C VAL A 100 -7.32 -5.91 4.04
N THR A 101 -7.08 -5.00 3.09
CA THR A 101 -8.08 -4.58 2.11
C THR A 101 -7.65 -4.97 0.70
N LEU A 102 -8.62 -5.00 -0.21
CA LEU A 102 -8.41 -5.27 -1.63
C LEU A 102 -9.06 -4.14 -2.42
N SER A 103 -8.28 -3.50 -3.30
CA SER A 103 -8.75 -2.48 -4.24
C SER A 103 -8.45 -2.90 -5.68
N SER A 104 -9.21 -2.39 -6.65
CA SER A 104 -9.04 -2.81 -8.06
C SER A 104 -7.97 -2.02 -8.82
N ASP A 105 -7.73 -0.77 -8.43
CA ASP A 105 -7.08 0.25 -9.26
C ASP A 105 -7.72 0.38 -10.66
N GLY A 106 -9.00 0.00 -10.77
CA GLY A 106 -9.69 -0.14 -12.05
C GLY A 106 -9.71 1.18 -12.83
N ASN A 107 -9.56 1.09 -14.14
CA ASN A 107 -9.45 2.24 -15.04
C ASN A 107 -8.16 3.06 -14.85
N GLY A 108 -7.28 2.65 -13.94
CA GLY A 108 -5.91 3.16 -13.80
C GLY A 108 -5.00 2.62 -14.90
N SER A 109 -3.88 3.31 -15.12
CA SER A 109 -2.83 2.82 -16.00
C SER A 109 -1.88 1.89 -15.23
N GLN A 110 -1.44 0.82 -15.89
CA GLN A 110 -0.38 -0.07 -15.41
C GLN A 110 0.88 0.16 -16.26
N PRO A 111 1.68 1.19 -15.96
CA PRO A 111 2.89 1.48 -16.72
C PRO A 111 4.01 0.51 -16.36
N PHE A 112 4.72 0.04 -17.38
CA PHE A 112 5.93 -0.76 -17.25
C PHE A 112 7.11 0.10 -17.69
N PHE A 113 8.20 0.04 -16.93
CA PHE A 113 9.40 0.81 -17.16
C PHE A 113 10.59 -0.11 -17.38
N ASP A 114 11.54 0.32 -18.21
CA ASP A 114 12.85 -0.32 -18.30
C ASP A 114 13.78 0.09 -17.14
N ASP A 115 15.01 -0.43 -17.15
CA ASP A 115 16.03 -0.17 -16.11
C ASP A 115 16.46 1.30 -16.04
N GLU A 116 16.28 2.07 -17.12
CA GLU A 116 16.59 3.51 -17.19
C GLU A 116 15.38 4.38 -16.77
N GLY A 117 14.24 3.76 -16.50
CA GLY A 117 13.00 4.45 -16.12
C GLY A 117 12.18 4.97 -17.30
N ASN A 118 12.44 4.50 -18.52
CA ASN A 118 11.63 4.85 -19.69
C ASN A 118 10.38 3.96 -19.77
N LEU A 119 9.24 4.55 -20.13
CA LEU A 119 7.98 3.82 -20.31
C LEU A 119 8.09 2.89 -21.53
N THR A 120 7.87 1.60 -21.32
CA THR A 120 7.91 0.57 -22.38
C THR A 120 6.52 0.10 -22.79
N HIS A 121 5.59 -0.01 -21.82
CA HIS A 121 4.22 -0.45 -22.04
C HIS A 121 3.25 0.26 -21.08
N ILE A 122 2.00 0.42 -21.50
CA ILE A 122 0.92 0.89 -20.64
C ILE A 122 -0.27 -0.06 -20.75
N GLY A 123 -0.54 -0.77 -19.65
CA GLY A 123 -1.77 -1.53 -19.48
C GLY A 123 -2.89 -0.67 -18.91
N VAL A 124 -4.11 -1.21 -18.90
CA VAL A 124 -5.26 -0.63 -18.19
C VAL A 124 -5.74 -1.65 -17.18
N ALA A 125 -5.79 -1.26 -15.91
CA ALA A 125 -6.25 -2.13 -14.84
C ALA A 125 -7.75 -2.44 -14.97
N GLY A 126 -8.10 -3.73 -14.90
CA GLY A 126 -9.49 -4.20 -14.81
C GLY A 126 -10.05 -4.95 -16.02
N PHE A 127 -9.23 -5.35 -17.01
CA PHE A 127 -9.62 -6.14 -18.18
C PHE A 127 -8.69 -7.32 -18.41
#